data_AF-A0A5F1Y7P1-F1
#
_entry.id   AF-A0A5F1Y7P1-F1
#
_cell.length_a   1.000
_cell.length_b   1.000
_cell.length_c   1.000
_cell.angle_alpha   90.00
_cell.angle_beta   90.00
_cell.angle_gamma   90.00
#
_symmetry.space_group_name_H-M   'P 1'
#
loop_
_entity.id
_entity.type
_entity.pdbx_description
1 polymer ?
#
loop_
_entity_poly.entity_id
_entity_poly.type
_entity_poly.pdbx_seq_one_letter_code
_entity_poly.pdbx_strand_id
1 'polypeptide(L)' 'MQCLLEKESDLSETCKNWLTKKKEEIRKHSEACSEDRSKYCAFVIPGGGRILKCLMDHESSLSNSCREMIQKNLP' A
#
# COMPACT_ATOMS: atom_id res chain seq x y z
N MET A 1 -4.30 1.28 -9.17
CA MET A 1 -4.00 2.63 -9.71
C MET A 1 -3.36 2.58 -11.09
N GLN A 2 -3.53 1.50 -11.86
CA GLN A 2 -2.76 1.32 -13.09
C GLN A 2 -3.08 2.38 -14.15
N CYS A 3 -4.37 2.64 -14.38
CA CYS A 3 -4.84 3.72 -15.26
C CYS A 3 -4.26 5.09 -14.90
N LEU A 4 -4.17 5.43 -13.60
CA LEU A 4 -3.64 6.73 -13.18
C LEU A 4 -2.15 6.89 -13.49
N LEU A 5 -1.37 5.79 -13.42
CA LEU A 5 0.06 5.81 -13.76
C LEU A 5 0.28 5.95 -15.27
N GLU A 6 -0.55 5.32 -16.09
CA GLU A 6 -0.50 5.45 -17.55
C GLU A 6 -0.85 6.86 -18.03
N LYS A 7 -1.67 7.56 -17.23
CA LYS A 7 -2.13 8.93 -17.50
C LYS A 7 -1.31 10.01 -16.81
N GLU A 8 -0.17 9.64 -16.22
CA GLU A 8 0.66 10.57 -15.47
C GLU A 8 1.11 11.79 -16.30
N SER A 9 1.44 11.61 -17.59
CA SER A 9 1.83 12.72 -18.48
C SER A 9 0.75 13.77 -18.68
N ASP A 10 -0.52 13.36 -18.63
CA ASP A 10 -1.70 14.18 -18.88
C ASP A 10 -2.05 15.02 -17.64
N LEU A 11 -1.41 14.75 -16.49
CA LEU A 11 -1.65 15.45 -15.24
C LEU A 11 -0.94 16.81 -15.19
N SER A 12 -1.53 17.74 -14.43
CA SER A 12 -0.85 18.99 -14.08
C SER A 12 0.41 18.72 -13.27
N GLU A 13 1.37 19.64 -13.32
CA GLU A 13 2.65 19.50 -12.60
C GLU A 13 2.45 19.27 -11.09
N THR A 14 1.51 19.99 -10.48
CA THR A 14 1.14 19.79 -9.08
C THR A 14 0.61 18.37 -8.82
N CYS A 15 -0.22 17.85 -9.72
CA CYS A 15 -0.80 16.52 -9.59
C CYS A 15 0.25 15.41 -9.82
N LYS A 16 1.17 15.59 -10.77
CA LYS A 16 2.33 14.69 -10.99
C LYS A 16 3.20 14.59 -9.73
N ASN A 17 3.56 15.73 -9.16
CA ASN A 17 4.37 15.76 -7.95
C ASN A 17 3.69 15.07 -6.76
N TRP A 18 2.39 15.28 -6.60
CA TRP A 18 1.60 14.55 -5.61
C TRP A 18 1.57 13.03 -5.89
N LEU A 19 1.38 12.63 -7.15
CA LEU A 19 1.32 11.22 -7.55
C LEU A 19 2.65 10.52 -7.28
N THR A 20 3.78 11.13 -7.63
CA THR A 20 5.12 10.61 -7.35
C THR A 20 5.34 10.43 -5.85
N LYS A 21 4.99 11.43 -5.05
CA LYS A 21 5.08 11.34 -3.58
C LYS A 21 4.23 10.19 -3.04
N LYS A 22 2.99 10.07 -3.51
CA LYS A 22 2.07 9.00 -3.07
C LYS A 22 2.51 7.61 -3.53
N LYS A 23 3.09 7.49 -4.71
CA LYS A 23 3.64 6.23 -5.22
C LYS A 23 4.79 5.74 -4.34
N GLU A 24 5.70 6.64 -3.95
CA GLU A 24 6.80 6.31 -3.04
C GLU A 24 6.31 5.94 -1.63
N GLU A 25 5.31 6.65 -1.11
CA GLU A 25 4.65 6.27 0.14
C GLU A 25 4.10 4.83 0.01
N ILE A 26 3.24 4.56 -0.97
CA ILE A 26 2.64 3.23 -1.17
C ILE A 26 3.71 2.13 -1.33
N ARG A 27 4.80 2.41 -2.06
CA ARG A 27 5.91 1.47 -2.24
C ARG A 27 6.54 1.07 -0.90
N LYS A 28 6.88 2.06 -0.06
CA LYS A 28 7.46 1.81 1.28
C LYS A 28 6.54 0.97 2.15
N HIS A 29 5.23 1.23 2.13
CA HIS A 29 4.25 0.42 2.87
C HIS A 29 4.18 -1.01 2.34
N SER A 30 4.16 -1.18 1.02
CA SER A 30 4.10 -2.51 0.42
C SER A 30 5.37 -3.32 0.69
N GLU A 31 6.54 -2.68 0.76
CA GLU A 31 7.81 -3.35 1.05
C GLU A 31 7.89 -3.81 2.49
N ALA A 32 7.54 -2.93 3.44
CA ALA A 32 7.51 -3.23 4.87
C ALA A 32 6.60 -4.41 5.22
N CYS A 33 5.50 -4.57 4.48
CA CYS A 33 4.53 -5.64 4.68
C CYS A 33 4.66 -6.81 3.69
N SER A 34 5.73 -6.87 2.89
CA SER A 34 5.83 -7.82 1.77
C SER A 34 5.82 -9.30 2.22
N GLU A 35 6.58 -9.62 3.27
CA GLU A 35 6.65 -10.96 3.86
C GLU A 35 5.32 -11.34 4.53
N ASP A 36 4.78 -10.46 5.38
CA ASP A 36 3.52 -10.67 6.07
C ASP A 36 2.34 -10.84 5.09
N ARG A 37 2.31 -10.03 4.03
CA ARG A 37 1.32 -10.16 2.95
C ARG A 37 1.41 -11.52 2.28
N SER A 38 2.62 -12.00 2.01
CA SER A 38 2.83 -13.30 1.37
C SER A 38 2.45 -14.44 2.30
N LYS A 39 2.63 -14.27 3.61
CA LYS A 39 2.30 -15.28 4.63
C LYS A 39 0.81 -15.37 4.93
N TYR A 40 0.13 -14.23 5.10
CA TYR A 40 -1.25 -14.19 5.58
C TYR A 40 -2.28 -13.88 4.48
N CYS A 41 -1.88 -13.18 3.42
CA CYS A 41 -2.79 -12.59 2.43
C CYS A 41 -2.51 -13.03 0.99
N ALA A 42 -1.81 -14.14 0.76
CA ALA A 42 -1.41 -14.61 -0.58
C ALA A 42 -2.59 -14.79 -1.56
N PHE A 43 -3.75 -15.19 -1.05
CA PHE A 43 -4.95 -15.46 -1.86
C PHE A 43 -5.87 -14.24 -2.01
N VAL A 44 -5.51 -13.10 -1.42
CA VAL A 44 -6.33 -11.89 -1.47
C VAL A 44 -6.06 -11.17 -2.79
N ILE A 45 -7.13 -11.00 -3.57
CA ILE A 45 -7.05 -10.25 -4.84
C ILE A 45 -6.73 -8.78 -4.55
N PRO A 46 -5.62 -8.23 -5.10
CA PRO A 46 -5.22 -6.85 -4.88
C PRO A 46 -6.28 -5.82 -5.30
N GLY A 47 -6.15 -4.61 -4.76
CA GLY A 47 -7.03 -3.47 -5.06
C GLY A 47 -8.09 -3.22 -3.98
N GLY A 48 -8.66 -2.01 -3.99
CA GLY A 48 -9.75 -1.62 -3.07
C GLY A 48 -9.42 -1.72 -1.58
N GLY A 49 -8.14 -1.67 -1.19
CA GLY A 49 -7.73 -1.80 0.21
C GLY A 49 -7.84 -3.22 0.80
N ARG A 50 -8.16 -4.25 0.01
CA ARG A 50 -8.38 -5.62 0.53
C ARG A 50 -7.16 -6.22 1.23
N ILE A 51 -5.97 -5.96 0.70
CA ILE A 51 -4.71 -6.42 1.33
C ILE A 51 -4.50 -5.75 2.68
N LEU A 52 -4.75 -4.44 2.76
CA LEU A 52 -4.64 -3.71 4.02
C LEU A 52 -5.59 -4.27 5.07
N LYS A 53 -6.86 -4.51 4.68
CA LYS A 53 -7.85 -5.15 5.56
C LYS A 53 -7.37 -6.52 6.05
N CYS A 54 -6.89 -7.37 5.14
CA CYS A 54 -6.35 -8.68 5.53
C CYS A 54 -5.18 -8.56 6.51
N LEU A 55 -4.25 -7.64 6.28
CA LEU A 55 -3.15 -7.39 7.21
C LEU A 55 -3.66 -6.92 8.58
N MET A 56 -4.67 -6.05 8.63
CA MET A 56 -5.29 -5.60 9.88
C MET A 56 -5.96 -6.75 10.64
N ASP A 57 -6.65 -7.66 9.94
CA ASP A 57 -7.26 -8.85 10.57
C ASP A 57 -6.19 -9.77 11.21
N HIS A 58 -4.93 -9.67 10.75
CA HIS A 58 -3.78 -10.40 11.26
C HIS A 58 -2.80 -9.53 12.08
N GLU A 59 -3.19 -8.32 12.51
CA GLU A 59 -2.30 -7.31 13.12
C GLU A 59 -1.39 -7.89 14.21
N SER A 60 -1.94 -8.71 15.11
CA SER A 60 -1.21 -9.33 16.22
C SER A 60 -0.07 -10.25 15.78
N SER A 61 -0.15 -10.80 14.57
CA SER A 61 0.77 -11.78 13.98
C SER A 61 1.73 -11.18 12.96
N LEU A 62 1.60 -9.88 12.66
CA LEU A 62 2.49 -9.17 11.74
C LEU A 62 3.85 -8.88 12.37
N SER A 63 4.87 -8.75 11.52
CA SER A 63 6.15 -8.14 11.88
C SER A 63 5.96 -6.72 12.46
N ASN A 64 6.90 -6.30 13.31
CA ASN A 64 6.87 -4.94 13.89
C ASN A 64 6.87 -3.86 12.80
N SER A 65 7.69 -4.05 11.76
CA SER A 65 7.78 -3.14 10.62
C SER A 65 6.42 -2.97 9.92
N CYS A 66 5.73 -4.07 9.59
CA CYS A 66 4.44 -3.97 8.94
C CYS A 66 3.37 -3.40 9.87
N ARG A 67 3.37 -3.77 11.16
CA ARG A 67 2.43 -3.28 12.16
C ARG A 67 2.51 -1.76 12.32
N GLU A 68 3.70 -1.22 12.48
CA GLU A 68 3.92 0.23 12.57
C GLU A 68 3.43 0.94 11.30
N MET A 69 3.63 0.33 10.13
CA MET A 69 3.20 0.91 8.86
C MET A 69 1.69 0.92 8.70
N ILE A 70 0.97 -0.13 9.10
CA ILE A 70 -0.50 -0.12 9.04
C ILE A 70 -1.11 0.84 10.07
N GLN A 71 -0.53 0.96 11.26
CA GLN A 71 -1.02 1.87 12.31
C GLN A 71 -0.87 3.34 11.92
N LYS A 72 0.21 3.70 11.22
CA LYS A 72 0.41 5.07 10.68
C LYS A 72 -0.59 5.45 9.58
N ASN A 73 -1.35 4.50 9.05
CA ASN A 73 -2.27 4.70 7.91
C ASN A 73 -3.70 4.28 8.21
N LEU A 74 -4.03 4.08 9.50
CA LEU A 74 -5.41 4.00 9.94
C LEU A 74 -6.07 5.38 9.73
N PRO A 75 -7.19 5.47 9.01
CA PRO A 75 -8.01 6.68 9.04
C PRO A 75 -8.58 6.92 10.45
#